data_AF-A0A6A8LSV1-F1
#
_entry.id   AF-A0A6A8LSV1-F1
#
_cell.length_a   1.000
_cell.length_b   1.000
_cell.length_c   1.000
_cell.angle_alpha   90.00
_cell.angle_beta   90.00
_cell.angle_gamma   90.00
#
_symmetry.space_group_name_H-M   'P 1'
#
loop_
_entity.id
_entity.type
_entity.pdbx_description
1 polymer ?
#
loop_
_entity_poly.entity_id
_entity_poly.type
_entity_poly.pdbx_seq_one_letter_code
_entity_poly.pdbx_strand_id
1 'polypeptide(L)' 'MQYTEIMVRYGELSTKGKNRKNFIDRLGFNVRESLHSFENLVIKAHRDRMHIQLHGEDYEAVMKR' A
#
# COMPACT_ATOMS: atom_id res chain seq x y z
N MET A 1 0.78 20.97 6.63
CA MET A 1 0.80 19.69 7.37
C MET A 1 1.67 18.73 6.58
N GLN A 2 2.60 18.03 7.23
CA GLN A 2 3.43 17.01 6.57
C GLN A 2 2.78 15.65 6.86
N TYR A 3 2.33 14.96 5.81
CA TYR A 3 1.83 13.59 5.96
C TYR A 3 3.00 12.64 6.07
N THR A 4 2.92 11.69 6.99
CA THR A 4 3.99 10.70 7.21
C THR A 4 3.62 9.32 6.67
N GLU A 5 2.33 9.07 6.44
CA GLU A 5 1.84 7.75 6.08
C GLU A 5 0.52 7.83 5.30
N ILE A 6 0.37 6.94 4.32
CA ILE A 6 -0.88 6.65 3.60
C ILE A 6 -1.36 5.27 4.02
N MET A 7 -2.62 5.17 4.45
CA MET A 7 -3.26 3.92 4.80
C MET A 7 -4.26 3.51 3.72
N VAL A 8 -4.01 2.37 3.08
CA VAL A 8 -4.91 1.80 2.06
C VAL A 8 -5.74 0.70 2.70
N ARG A 9 -7.07 0.84 2.68
CA ARG A 9 -7.99 -0.22 3.12
C ARG A 9 -8.35 -1.13 1.96
N TYR A 10 -8.39 -2.43 2.23
CA TYR A 10 -8.85 -3.39 1.23
C TYR A 10 -10.38 -3.42 1.23
N GLY A 11 -11.02 -3.31 0.06
CA GLY A 11 -12.48 -3.24 -0.06
C GLY A 11 -13.17 -4.51 0.39
N GLU A 12 -13.11 -5.57 -0.43
CA GLU A 12 -13.82 -6.83 -0.16
C GLU A 12 -12.87 -8.00 0.13
N LEU A 13 -12.31 -8.03 1.33
CA LEU A 13 -11.55 -9.21 1.80
C LEU A 13 -12.48 -10.37 2.19
N SER A 14 -13.69 -10.07 2.66
CA SER A 14 -14.66 -11.04 3.16
C SER A 14 -15.08 -12.05 2.09
N THR A 15 -15.09 -11.66 0.81
CA THR A 15 -15.42 -12.53 -0.32
C THR A 15 -14.24 -13.39 -0.79
N LYS A 16 -13.01 -13.14 -0.31
CA LYS A 16 -11.80 -13.87 -0.77
C LYS A 16 -11.49 -15.15 0.01
N GLY A 17 -12.16 -15.41 1.13
CA GLY A 17 -12.06 -16.68 1.88
C GLY A 17 -10.63 -17.18 2.07
N LYS A 18 -10.34 -18.40 1.60
CA LYS A 18 -9.01 -19.05 1.67
C LYS A 18 -7.92 -18.34 0.84
N ASN A 19 -8.30 -17.53 -0.16
CA ASN A 19 -7.37 -16.85 -1.07
C ASN A 19 -6.95 -15.44 -0.59
N ARG A 20 -7.38 -15.03 0.61
CA ARG A 20 -7.07 -13.70 1.15
C ARG A 20 -5.57 -13.43 1.21
N LYS A 21 -4.76 -14.38 1.68
CA LYS A 21 -3.30 -14.17 1.79
C LYS A 21 -2.68 -13.88 0.42
N ASN A 22 -2.95 -14.72 -0.58
CA ASN A 22 -2.45 -14.54 -1.94
C ASN A 22 -2.91 -13.21 -2.56
N PHE A 23 -4.13 -12.78 -2.25
CA PHE A 23 -4.64 -11.48 -2.68
C PHE A 23 -3.82 -10.33 -2.07
N ILE A 24 -3.57 -10.36 -0.76
CA ILE A 24 -2.80 -9.33 -0.05
C ILE A 24 -1.36 -9.29 -0.55
N ASP A 25 -0.74 -10.46 -0.70
CA ASP A 25 0.65 -10.57 -1.17
C ASP A 25 0.76 -10.00 -2.58
N ARG A 26 -0.17 -10.35 -3.48
CA ARG A 26 -0.18 -9.83 -4.86
C ARG A 26 -0.50 -8.35 -4.94
N LEU A 27 -1.43 -7.85 -4.12
CA LEU A 27 -1.71 -6.41 -4.03
C LEU A 27 -0.50 -5.64 -3.50
N GLY A 28 0.16 -6.15 -2.46
CA GLY A 28 1.39 -5.59 -1.92
C GLY A 28 2.53 -5.57 -2.93
N PHE A 29 2.67 -6.62 -3.75
CA PHE A 29 3.63 -6.64 -4.85
C PHE A 29 3.28 -5.56 -5.89
N ASN A 30 2.05 -5.53 -6.39
CA ASN A 30 1.62 -4.57 -7.41
C ASN A 30 1.81 -3.11 -6.96
N VAL A 31 1.50 -2.78 -5.69
CA VAL A 31 1.68 -1.42 -5.16
C VAL A 31 3.16 -1.04 -5.07
N ARG A 32 4.04 -1.98 -4.72
CA ARG A 32 5.49 -1.73 -4.75
C ARG A 32 5.99 -1.46 -6.16
N GLU A 33 5.53 -2.24 -7.13
CA GLU A 33 5.88 -2.04 -8.54
C GLU A 33 5.35 -0.73 -9.09
N SER A 34 4.13 -0.30 -8.74
CA SER A 34 3.58 0.97 -9.24
C SER A 34 4.29 2.20 -8.65
N LEU A 35 4.80 2.07 -7.42
CA LEU A 35 5.48 3.12 -6.67
C LEU A 35 7.01 2.99 -6.65
N HIS A 36 7.60 2.13 -7.49
CA HIS A 36 9.04 1.87 -7.51
C HIS A 36 9.91 3.12 -7.73
N SER A 37 9.35 4.19 -8.32
CA SER A 37 10.03 5.46 -8.53
C SER A 37 10.28 6.28 -7.25
N PHE A 38 9.64 5.91 -6.14
CA PHE A 38 9.77 6.58 -4.85
C PHE A 38 10.61 5.70 -3.91
N GLU A 39 11.92 5.96 -3.87
CA GLU A 39 12.89 5.09 -3.20
C GLU A 39 12.74 5.07 -1.67
N ASN A 40 12.23 6.15 -1.08
CA ASN A 40 12.12 6.26 0.37
C ASN A 40 10.84 5.61 0.93
N LEU A 41 9.93 5.11 0.08
CA LEU A 41 8.68 4.51 0.55
C LEU A 41 8.90 3.18 1.25
N VAL A 42 8.26 3.02 2.41
CA VAL A 42 8.19 1.73 3.09
C VAL A 42 6.76 1.21 3.08
N ILE A 43 6.54 0.16 2.29
CA ILE A 43 5.21 -0.43 2.08
C ILE A 43 5.06 -1.71 2.92
N LYS A 44 4.12 -1.70 3.86
CA LYS A 44 3.78 -2.83 4.75
C LYS A 44 2.33 -3.27 4.52
N ALA A 45 2.16 -4.44 3.92
CA ALA A 45 0.85 -5.05 3.72
C ALA A 45 0.49 -5.91 4.94
N HIS A 46 -0.64 -5.63 5.57
CA HIS A 46 -1.20 -6.39 6.68
C HIS A 46 -2.51 -7.06 6.26
N ARG A 47 -3.12 -7.84 7.14
CA ARG A 47 -4.34 -8.61 6.82
C ARG A 47 -5.49 -7.76 6.27
N ASP A 48 -5.69 -6.56 6.80
CA ASP A 48 -6.87 -5.75 6.52
C ASP A 48 -6.55 -4.42 5.80
N ARG A 49 -5.27 -4.03 5.80
CA ARG A 49 -4.81 -2.72 5.35
C ARG A 49 -3.36 -2.76 4.92
N MET A 50 -2.97 -1.84 4.06
CA MET A 50 -1.58 -1.55 3.73
C MET A 50 -1.19 -0.19 4.30
N HIS A 51 0.01 -0.11 4.83
CA HIS A 51 0.64 1.11 5.30
C HIS A 51 1.76 1.48 4.32
N ILE A 52 1.75 2.71 3.83
CA ILE A 52 2.78 3.27 2.95
C ILE A 52 3.39 4.44 3.72
N GLN A 53 4.57 4.24 4.27
CA GLN A 53 5.29 5.29 5.00
C GLN A 53 6.07 6.14 4.00
N LEU A 54 5.88 7.46 4.07
CA LEU A 54 6.36 8.39 3.05
C LEU A 54 7.83 8.77 3.20
N HIS A 55 8.35 8.82 4.45
CA HIS A 55 9.75 9.16 4.74
C HIS A 55 10.29 10.41 4.02
N GLY A 56 9.43 11.42 3.80
CA GLY A 56 9.79 12.67 3.14
C GLY A 56 9.41 12.75 1.66
N GLU A 57 8.89 11.67 1.06
CA GLU A 57 8.30 11.70 -0.28
C GLU A 57 7.03 12.57 -0.31
N ASP A 58 6.80 13.21 -1.47
CA ASP A 58 5.61 14.03 -1.68
C ASP A 58 4.35 13.16 -1.68
N TYR A 59 3.53 13.32 -0.64
CA TYR A 59 2.23 12.68 -0.50
C TYR A 59 1.34 12.84 -1.74
N GLU A 60 1.30 14.03 -2.35
CA GLU A 60 0.43 14.26 -3.50
C GLU A 60 0.91 13.51 -4.74
N ALA A 61 2.23 13.42 -4.94
CA ALA A 61 2.82 12.65 -6.02
C ALA A 61 2.54 11.16 -5.87
N VAL A 62 2.67 10.63 -4.65
CA VAL A 62 2.40 9.22 -4.34
C VAL A 62 0.91 8.89 -4.52
N MET A 63 0.00 9.79 -4.11
CA MET A 63 -1.45 9.61 -4.24
C MET A 63 -1.98 9.66 -5.68
N LYS A 64 -1.27 10.31 -6.61
CA LYS A 64 -1.68 10.44 -8.03
C LYS A 64 -1.31 9.21 -8.87
N ARG A 65 -0.59 8.25 -8.30
CA ARG A 65 -0.07 7.07 -8.98
C ARG A 65 -1.01 5.88 -8.86
#